data_AF-A0A813EZU7-F1
#
_entry.id   AF-A0A813EZU7-F1
#
_cell.length_a   1.000
_cell.length_b   1.000
_cell.length_c   1.000
_cell.angle_alpha   90.00
_cell.angle_beta   90.00
_cell.angle_gamma   90.00
#
_symmetry.space_group_name_H-M   'P 1'
#
loop_
_entity.id
_entity.type
_entity.pdbx_description
1 polymer ?
#
loop_
_entity_poly.entity_id
_entity_poly.type
_entity_poly.pdbx_seq_one_letter_code
_entity_poly.pdbx_strand_id
1 'polypeptide(L)'
;MHDATHVREHDAVLQRVVLFPASHQACTHLQESGRFFAADCKNKSEQSSPHLFIWAALIATVGNLPVLTDEQKQILLQHASEMDSPQKLAQSVFVCRLKKAWAKDTLKLTFSTAPSLENLANVICTVLAANGGTVKHGIPPRGVHERAIAKILVEMGEYSSV
;
A
#
# COMPACT_ATOMS: atom_id res chain seq x y z
N MET A 1 14.80 -17.13 28.85
CA MET A 1 15.43 -15.92 28.29
C MET A 1 14.91 -15.76 26.87
N HIS A 2 13.98 -14.83 26.66
CA HIS A 2 13.49 -14.47 25.34
C HIS A 2 14.24 -13.21 24.92
N ASP A 3 15.07 -13.33 23.90
CA ASP A 3 15.54 -12.16 23.16
C ASP A 3 15.65 -12.57 21.68
N ALA A 4 14.49 -12.67 21.04
CA ALA A 4 14.40 -12.70 19.60
C ALA A 4 14.32 -11.24 19.14
N THR A 5 15.46 -10.56 19.13
CA THR A 5 15.61 -9.29 18.42
C THR A 5 15.48 -9.62 16.92
N HIS A 6 14.25 -9.70 16.45
CA HIS A 6 13.94 -9.70 15.02
C HIS A 6 14.28 -8.32 14.47
N VAL A 7 15.57 -8.09 14.23
CA VAL A 7 16.03 -7.05 13.32
C VAL A 7 15.57 -7.50 11.93
N ARG A 8 14.38 -7.08 11.53
CA ARG A 8 14.00 -7.09 10.12
C ARG A 8 14.78 -5.97 9.48
N GLU A 9 15.85 -6.32 8.76
CA GLU A 9 16.46 -5.44 7.76
C GLU A 9 15.34 -4.88 6.87
N HIS A 10 14.99 -3.62 7.11
CA HIS A 10 14.11 -2.81 6.26
C HIS A 10 14.93 -1.62 5.70
N ASP A 11 16.23 -1.82 5.48
CA ASP A 11 17.21 -0.72 5.33
C ASP A 11 17.27 -0.06 3.95
N ALA A 12 16.39 -0.39 3.00
CA ALA A 12 16.32 0.35 1.73
C ALA A 12 14.96 0.39 1.05
N VAL A 13 13.94 -0.27 1.59
CA VAL A 13 12.68 -0.45 0.85
C VAL A 13 11.67 0.61 1.26
N LEU A 14 11.41 1.54 0.33
CA LEU A 14 10.49 2.65 0.55
C LEU A 14 9.06 2.13 0.77
N GLN A 15 8.58 2.22 2.01
CA GLN A 15 7.20 1.90 2.35
C GLN A 15 6.31 3.10 2.04
N ARG A 16 5.29 2.88 1.21
CA ARG A 16 4.28 3.88 0.86
C ARG A 16 3.02 3.66 1.68
N VAL A 17 2.43 4.74 2.15
CA VAL A 17 1.19 4.72 2.91
C VAL A 17 0.19 5.65 2.24
N VAL A 18 -1.02 5.18 2.01
CA VAL A 18 -2.12 6.00 1.51
C VAL A 18 -3.30 5.88 2.46
N LEU A 19 -3.80 7.02 2.93
CA LEU A 19 -5.01 7.12 3.75
C LEU A 19 -6.18 7.52 2.86
N PHE A 20 -7.33 6.87 3.00
CA PHE A 20 -8.53 7.28 2.28
C PHE A 20 -9.79 7.00 3.11
N PRO A 21 -10.87 7.76 2.88
CA PRO A 21 -12.15 7.52 3.55
C PRO A 21 -12.64 6.10 3.29
N ALA A 22 -13.26 5.46 4.28
CA ALA A 22 -13.81 4.11 4.13
C ALA A 22 -14.90 4.02 3.05
N SER A 23 -15.54 5.15 2.73
CA SER A 23 -16.52 5.31 1.63
C SER A 23 -15.90 5.41 0.24
N HIS A 24 -14.58 5.55 0.12
CA HIS A 24 -13.91 5.66 -1.17
C HIS A 24 -14.07 4.37 -1.98
N GLN A 25 -14.37 4.46 -3.29
CA GLN A 25 -14.65 3.30 -4.15
C GLN A 25 -13.54 2.23 -4.13
N ALA A 26 -12.28 2.66 -4.02
CA ALA A 26 -11.16 1.73 -3.93
C ALA A 26 -11.17 0.86 -2.65
N CYS A 27 -11.79 1.33 -1.56
CA CYS A 27 -11.89 0.59 -0.31
C CYS A 27 -12.69 -0.68 -0.47
N THR A 28 -13.83 -0.61 -1.15
CA THR A 28 -14.76 -1.72 -1.30
C THR A 28 -14.07 -2.88 -2.01
N HIS A 29 -13.47 -2.62 -3.17
CA HIS A 29 -12.76 -3.63 -3.95
C HIS A 29 -11.57 -4.23 -3.18
N LEU A 30 -10.74 -3.40 -2.54
CA LEU A 30 -9.60 -3.89 -1.77
C LEU A 30 -10.03 -4.72 -0.54
N GLN A 31 -11.10 -4.32 0.15
CA GLN A 31 -11.64 -5.07 1.28
C GLN A 31 -12.27 -6.40 0.84
N GLU A 32 -13.00 -6.39 -0.27
CA GLU A 32 -13.60 -7.59 -0.86
C GLU A 32 -12.52 -8.60 -1.26
N SER A 33 -11.46 -8.17 -1.94
CA SER A 33 -10.35 -9.07 -2.29
C SER A 33 -9.63 -9.62 -1.06
N GLY A 34 -9.50 -8.83 0.00
CA GLY A 34 -9.00 -9.32 1.30
C GLY A 34 -9.92 -10.38 1.93
N ARG A 35 -11.25 -10.23 1.78
CA ARG A 35 -12.24 -11.22 2.25
C ARG A 35 -12.24 -12.48 1.40
N PHE A 36 -12.13 -12.35 0.07
CA PHE A 36 -12.02 -13.48 -0.85
C PHE A 36 -10.79 -14.33 -0.54
N PHE A 37 -9.64 -13.70 -0.31
CA PHE A 37 -8.44 -14.41 0.15
C PHE A 37 -8.67 -15.12 1.50
N ALA A 38 -9.23 -14.42 2.49
CA ALA A 38 -9.50 -15.01 3.80
C ALA A 38 -10.49 -16.19 3.73
N ALA A 39 -11.40 -16.19 2.75
CA ALA A 39 -12.30 -17.29 2.48
C ALA A 39 -11.61 -18.45 1.72
N ASP A 40 -10.77 -18.17 0.73
CA ASP A 40 -10.02 -19.19 -0.03
C ASP A 40 -8.99 -19.91 0.87
N CYS A 41 -8.33 -19.20 1.78
CA CYS A 41 -7.42 -19.79 2.77
C CYS A 41 -8.11 -20.69 3.80
N LYS A 42 -9.42 -20.56 4.03
CA LYS A 42 -10.16 -21.52 4.85
C LYS A 42 -10.38 -22.86 4.11
N ASN A 43 -10.27 -22.84 2.78
CA ASN A 43 -10.60 -23.98 1.91
C ASN A 43 -9.37 -24.67 1.31
N LYS A 44 -8.15 -24.11 1.44
CA LYS A 44 -6.90 -24.66 0.86
C LYS A 44 -5.75 -24.68 1.87
N SER A 45 -4.95 -25.75 1.85
CA SER A 45 -3.75 -25.93 2.69
C SER A 45 -2.54 -25.11 2.23
N GLU A 46 -2.56 -24.62 0.98
CA GLU A 46 -1.49 -23.77 0.43
C GLU A 46 -1.75 -22.30 0.75
N GLN A 47 -1.02 -21.79 1.72
CA GLN A 47 -1.04 -20.38 2.14
C GLN A 47 -0.34 -19.52 1.08
N SER A 48 -1.05 -19.19 0.01
CA SER A 48 -0.66 -18.04 -0.80
C SER A 48 -0.63 -16.78 0.09
N SER A 49 0.25 -15.81 -0.19
CA SER A 49 0.43 -14.70 0.74
C SER A 49 -0.67 -13.63 0.56
N PRO A 50 -1.36 -13.19 1.63
CA PRO A 50 -2.52 -12.27 1.54
C PRO A 50 -2.23 -10.97 0.79
N HIS A 51 -0.99 -10.51 0.87
CA HIS A 51 -0.58 -9.25 0.28
C HIS A 51 -0.60 -9.27 -1.26
N LEU A 52 -0.40 -10.42 -1.90
CA LEU A 52 -0.39 -10.53 -3.35
C LEU A 52 -1.79 -10.36 -3.96
N PHE A 53 -2.82 -10.85 -3.26
CA PHE A 53 -4.22 -10.67 -3.66
C PHE A 53 -4.66 -9.23 -3.49
N ILE A 54 -4.28 -8.60 -2.36
CA ILE A 54 -4.55 -7.18 -2.12
C ILE A 54 -3.83 -6.33 -3.17
N TRP A 55 -2.63 -6.71 -3.59
CA TRP A 55 -1.91 -6.04 -4.67
C TRP A 55 -2.61 -6.16 -6.02
N ALA A 56 -3.01 -7.38 -6.43
CA ALA A 56 -3.72 -7.57 -7.69
C ALA A 56 -5.03 -6.77 -7.71
N ALA A 57 -5.77 -6.78 -6.60
CA ALA A 57 -6.97 -5.96 -6.41
C ALA A 57 -6.68 -4.47 -6.50
N LEU A 58 -5.55 -4.01 -5.93
CA LEU A 58 -5.10 -2.63 -6.01
C LEU A 58 -4.86 -2.21 -7.45
N ILE A 59 -4.14 -3.00 -8.24
CA ILE A 59 -3.88 -2.71 -9.66
C ILE A 59 -5.19 -2.62 -10.45
N ALA A 60 -6.08 -3.60 -10.29
CA ALA A 60 -7.38 -3.61 -10.96
C ALA A 60 -8.25 -2.41 -10.54
N THR A 61 -8.24 -2.06 -9.26
CA THR A 61 -9.00 -0.94 -8.72
C THR A 61 -8.48 0.39 -9.27
N VAL A 62 -7.16 0.60 -9.21
CA VAL A 62 -6.52 1.82 -9.69
C VAL A 62 -6.75 1.99 -11.20
N GLY A 63 -6.68 0.92 -11.98
CA GLY A 63 -6.95 0.96 -13.42
C GLY A 63 -8.38 1.33 -13.81
N ASN A 64 -9.33 1.22 -12.89
CA ASN A 64 -10.74 1.56 -13.11
C ASN A 64 -11.14 2.93 -12.53
N LEU A 65 -10.24 3.65 -11.85
CA LEU A 65 -10.54 4.97 -11.31
C LEU A 65 -10.75 5.98 -12.44
N PRO A 66 -11.67 6.95 -12.31
CA PRO A 66 -11.69 8.08 -13.21
C PRO A 66 -10.38 8.87 -13.04
N VAL A 67 -9.89 9.53 -14.09
CA VAL A 67 -8.69 10.41 -14.09
C VAL A 67 -7.33 9.76 -14.42
N LEU A 68 -7.24 8.51 -14.91
CA LEU A 68 -5.95 8.03 -15.43
C LEU A 68 -5.58 8.67 -16.78
N THR A 69 -4.34 9.16 -16.88
CA THR A 69 -3.72 9.49 -18.17
C THR A 69 -3.43 8.22 -18.98
N ASP A 70 -3.28 8.34 -20.29
CA ASP A 70 -3.00 7.18 -21.14
C ASP A 70 -1.66 6.53 -20.81
N GLU A 71 -0.66 7.32 -20.41
CA GLU A 71 0.63 6.83 -19.91
C GLU A 71 0.45 6.00 -18.63
N GLN A 72 -0.33 6.49 -17.66
CA GLN A 72 -0.59 5.77 -16.41
C GLN A 72 -1.33 4.45 -16.66
N LYS A 73 -2.29 4.44 -17.61
CA LYS A 73 -2.97 3.21 -18.02
C LYS A 73 -2.00 2.23 -18.65
N GLN A 74 -1.10 2.67 -19.52
CA GLN A 74 -0.10 1.79 -20.13
C GLN A 74 0.82 1.15 -19.08
N ILE A 75 1.28 1.92 -18.09
CA ILE A 75 2.11 1.39 -16.99
C ILE A 75 1.36 0.30 -16.20
N LEU A 76 0.08 0.51 -15.89
CA LEU A 76 -0.73 -0.48 -15.18
C LEU A 76 -0.99 -1.75 -16.02
N LEU A 77 -1.27 -1.57 -17.31
CA LEU A 77 -1.48 -2.68 -18.24
C LEU A 77 -0.21 -3.50 -18.45
N GLN A 78 0.94 -2.84 -18.58
CA GLN A 78 2.24 -3.49 -18.69
C GLN A 78 2.54 -4.31 -17.43
N HIS A 79 2.34 -3.75 -16.24
CA HIS A 79 2.50 -4.52 -15.00
C HIS A 79 1.58 -5.74 -14.93
N ALA A 80 0.31 -5.57 -15.35
CA ALA A 80 -0.66 -6.65 -15.36
C ALA A 80 -0.31 -7.77 -16.36
N SER A 81 0.37 -7.47 -17.47
CA SER A 81 0.81 -8.47 -18.45
C SER A 81 2.12 -9.15 -18.04
N GLU A 82 3.04 -8.44 -17.39
CA GLU A 82 4.34 -8.98 -16.96
C GLU A 82 4.23 -9.89 -15.73
N MET A 83 3.28 -9.61 -14.83
CA MET A 83 3.06 -10.37 -13.59
C MET A 83 2.01 -11.46 -13.78
N ASP A 84 2.34 -12.42 -14.64
CA ASP A 84 1.51 -13.59 -15.00
C ASP A 84 1.41 -14.68 -13.92
N SER A 85 2.25 -14.61 -12.87
CA SER A 85 2.39 -15.65 -11.86
C SER A 85 2.59 -15.07 -10.46
N PRO A 86 1.96 -15.67 -9.43
CA PRO A 86 2.12 -15.24 -8.04
C PRO A 86 3.58 -15.23 -7.56
N GLN A 87 4.42 -16.12 -8.09
CA GLN A 87 5.84 -16.22 -7.74
C GLN A 87 6.65 -15.01 -8.20
N LYS A 88 6.44 -14.53 -9.43
CA LYS A 88 7.07 -13.30 -9.93
C LYS A 88 6.63 -12.09 -9.12
N LEU A 89 5.34 -12.05 -8.76
CA LEU A 89 4.79 -10.97 -7.96
C LEU A 89 5.38 -10.96 -6.54
N ALA A 90 5.59 -12.13 -5.93
CA ALA A 90 6.21 -12.26 -4.60
C ALA A 90 7.66 -11.75 -4.54
N GLN A 91 8.40 -11.80 -5.65
CA GLN A 91 9.76 -11.26 -5.73
C GLN A 91 9.77 -9.73 -5.80
N SER A 92 8.66 -9.12 -6.25
CA SER A 92 8.59 -7.68 -6.56
C SER A 92 7.70 -6.90 -5.59
N VAL A 93 6.77 -7.55 -4.90
CA VAL A 93 5.84 -6.94 -3.94
C VAL A 93 6.11 -7.52 -2.56
N PHE A 94 6.74 -6.74 -1.70
CA PHE A 94 7.14 -7.17 -0.37
C PHE A 94 6.02 -6.99 0.66
N VAL A 95 5.23 -5.94 0.50
CA VAL A 95 4.08 -5.63 1.37
C VAL A 95 2.97 -5.03 0.53
N CYS A 96 1.74 -5.47 0.79
CA CYS A 96 0.53 -4.77 0.39
C CYS A 96 -0.58 -5.16 1.37
N ARG A 97 -1.11 -4.19 2.11
CA ARG A 97 -2.11 -4.45 3.14
C ARG A 97 -3.02 -3.26 3.33
N LEU A 98 -4.28 -3.55 3.63
CA LEU A 98 -5.27 -2.56 4.02
C LEU A 98 -5.65 -2.77 5.49
N LYS A 99 -5.61 -1.70 6.30
CA LYS A 99 -6.02 -1.73 7.72
C LYS A 99 -6.89 -0.53 8.04
N LYS A 100 -7.73 -0.63 9.07
CA LYS A 100 -8.37 0.57 9.64
C LYS A 100 -7.29 1.49 10.22
N ALA A 101 -7.39 2.78 9.93
CA ALA A 101 -6.57 3.80 10.57
C ALA A 101 -7.11 4.11 11.97
N TRP A 102 -6.38 4.92 12.74
CA TRP A 102 -6.82 5.38 14.06
C TRP A 102 -8.06 6.29 13.96
N ALA A 103 -8.11 7.13 12.92
CA ALA A 103 -9.28 7.95 12.64
C ALA A 103 -10.47 7.07 12.25
N LYS A 104 -11.63 7.37 12.86
CA LYS A 104 -12.90 6.73 12.52
C LYS A 104 -13.17 6.94 11.02
N ASP A 105 -13.59 5.88 10.34
CA ASP A 105 -13.93 5.89 8.91
C ASP A 105 -12.77 6.18 7.94
N THR A 106 -11.52 5.95 8.36
CA THR A 106 -10.35 6.00 7.47
C THR A 106 -9.69 4.64 7.34
N LEU A 107 -9.31 4.28 6.12
CA LEU A 107 -8.48 3.10 5.85
C LEU A 107 -7.06 3.53 5.49
N LYS A 108 -6.12 2.66 5.84
CA LYS A 108 -4.70 2.79 5.58
C LYS A 108 -4.26 1.67 4.67
N LEU A 109 -3.97 2.01 3.41
CA LEU A 109 -3.24 1.16 2.49
C LEU A 109 -1.75 1.32 2.78
N THR A 110 -1.03 0.22 2.90
CA THR A 110 0.42 0.21 3.04
C THR A 110 0.99 -0.76 2.05
N PHE A 111 1.91 -0.30 1.21
CA PHE A 111 2.60 -1.17 0.26
C PHE A 111 4.07 -0.84 0.12
N SER A 112 4.83 -1.82 -0.35
CA SER A 112 6.27 -1.79 -0.50
C SER A 112 6.67 -2.74 -1.61
N THR A 113 7.48 -2.26 -2.54
CA THR A 113 7.82 -2.96 -3.79
C THR A 113 9.32 -2.88 -4.06
N ALA A 114 9.80 -3.74 -4.95
CA ALA A 114 11.15 -3.68 -5.49
C ALA A 114 11.38 -2.34 -6.23
N PRO A 115 12.64 -1.86 -6.32
CA PRO A 115 12.98 -0.65 -7.07
C PRO A 115 12.53 -0.67 -8.53
N SER A 116 12.49 -1.85 -9.16
CA SER A 116 11.99 -2.03 -10.53
C SER A 116 10.52 -1.59 -10.71
N LEU A 117 9.72 -1.59 -9.65
CA LEU A 117 8.32 -1.15 -9.66
C LEU A 117 8.13 0.29 -9.14
N GLU A 118 9.20 1.07 -9.01
CA GLU A 118 9.11 2.42 -8.45
C GLU A 118 8.19 3.33 -9.27
N ASN A 119 8.28 3.28 -10.60
CA ASN A 119 7.41 4.08 -11.47
C ASN A 119 5.93 3.74 -11.25
N LEU A 120 5.60 2.44 -11.24
CA LEU A 120 4.26 1.95 -10.96
C LEU A 120 3.78 2.38 -9.55
N ALA A 121 4.63 2.25 -8.55
CA ALA A 121 4.31 2.63 -7.19
C ALA A 121 4.00 4.14 -7.06
N ASN A 122 4.71 4.98 -7.83
CA ASN A 122 4.45 6.41 -7.91
C ASN A 122 3.14 6.71 -8.65
N VAL A 123 2.86 6.01 -9.76
CA VAL A 123 1.57 6.10 -10.47
C VAL A 123 0.40 5.77 -9.53
N ILE A 124 0.50 4.67 -8.77
CA ILE A 124 -0.52 4.28 -7.80
C ILE A 124 -0.75 5.41 -6.78
N CYS A 125 0.31 5.97 -6.20
CA CYS A 125 0.19 7.08 -5.25
C CYS A 125 -0.47 8.30 -5.89
N THR A 126 -0.06 8.70 -7.10
CA THR A 126 -0.60 9.86 -7.79
C THR A 126 -2.08 9.68 -8.12
N VAL A 127 -2.47 8.53 -8.67
CA VAL A 127 -3.88 8.26 -9.02
C VAL A 127 -4.75 8.18 -7.77
N LEU A 128 -4.28 7.52 -6.71
CA LEU A 128 -5.01 7.48 -5.44
C LEU A 128 -5.12 8.87 -4.81
N ALA A 129 -4.07 9.70 -4.88
CA ALA A 129 -4.10 11.07 -4.39
C ALA A 129 -5.12 11.92 -5.15
N ALA A 130 -5.13 11.83 -6.49
CA ALA A 130 -6.07 12.52 -7.35
C ALA A 130 -7.53 12.12 -7.09
N ASN A 131 -7.76 10.92 -6.54
CA ASN A 131 -9.08 10.41 -6.17
C ASN A 131 -9.44 10.63 -4.70
N GLY A 132 -8.70 11.48 -3.97
CA GLY A 132 -9.01 11.84 -2.58
C GLY A 132 -8.30 11.01 -1.52
N GLY A 133 -7.29 10.24 -1.91
CA GLY A 133 -6.31 9.66 -1.00
C GLY A 133 -5.30 10.69 -0.50
N THR A 134 -4.81 10.50 0.71
CA THR A 134 -3.69 11.26 1.26
C THR A 134 -2.47 10.35 1.31
N VAL A 135 -1.48 10.63 0.46
CA VAL A 135 -0.21 9.89 0.45
C VAL A 135 0.64 10.39 1.60
N LYS A 136 1.17 9.45 2.38
CA LYS A 136 2.05 9.69 3.52
C LYS A 136 3.39 9.01 3.23
N HIS A 137 4.45 9.77 3.43
CA HIS A 137 5.83 9.32 3.24
C HIS A 137 6.54 9.22 4.59
N GLY A 138 7.46 8.25 4.71
CA GLY A 138 8.30 8.09 5.88
C GLY A 138 7.79 7.09 6.92
N ILE A 139 8.66 6.82 7.90
CA ILE A 139 8.37 5.94 9.02
C ILE A 139 7.50 6.71 10.02
N PRO A 140 6.38 6.14 10.49
CA PRO A 140 5.57 6.80 11.51
C PRO A 140 6.41 7.00 12.78
N PRO A 141 6.33 8.18 13.42
CA PRO A 141 7.08 8.46 14.64
C PRO A 141 6.72 7.45 15.74
N ARG A 142 7.75 6.77 16.24
CA ARG A 142 7.65 5.60 17.14
C ARG A 142 7.32 6.01 18.57
N GLY A 143 7.80 7.18 19.00
CA GLY A 143 7.69 7.67 20.38
C GLY A 143 6.96 9.01 20.53
N VAL A 144 6.65 9.38 21.78
CA VAL A 144 6.06 10.69 22.12
C VAL A 144 6.96 11.84 21.68
N HIS A 145 8.28 11.69 21.88
CA HIS A 145 9.27 12.70 21.48
C HIS A 145 9.38 12.83 19.96
N GLU A 146 9.43 11.72 19.23
CA GLU A 146 9.43 11.75 17.76
C GLU A 146 8.14 12.38 17.21
N ARG A 147 6.99 12.15 17.85
CA ARG A 147 5.74 12.81 17.48
C ARG A 147 5.78 14.32 17.73
N ALA A 148 6.38 14.75 18.84
CA ALA A 148 6.54 16.17 19.14
C ALA A 148 7.46 16.86 18.12
N ILE A 149 8.58 16.22 17.77
CA ILE A 149 9.50 16.71 16.73
C ILE A 149 8.79 16.77 15.37
N ALA A 150 8.10 15.69 14.97
CA ALA A 150 7.34 15.67 13.73
C ALA A 150 6.28 16.78 13.67
N LYS A 151 5.62 17.09 14.80
CA LYS A 151 4.66 18.19 14.89
C LYS A 151 5.32 19.55 14.66
N ILE A 152 6.48 19.79 15.29
CA ILE A 152 7.25 21.04 15.10
C ILE A 152 7.69 21.18 13.63
N LEU A 153 8.21 20.11 13.03
CA LEU A 153 8.65 20.13 11.63
C LEU A 153 7.50 20.41 10.65
N VAL A 154 6.30 19.90 10.96
CA VAL A 154 5.08 20.21 10.20
C VAL A 154 4.68 21.68 10.33
N GLU A 155 4.72 22.23 11.55
CA GLU A 155 4.41 23.65 11.80
C GLU A 155 5.40 24.59 11.10
N MET A 156 6.65 24.15 10.90
CA MET A 156 7.69 24.90 10.18
C MET A 156 7.61 24.77 8.66
N GLY A 157 6.72 23.93 8.12
CA GLY A 157 6.61 23.67 6.67
C GLY A 157 7.73 22.79 6.09
N GLU A 158 8.65 22.32 6.93
CA GLU A 158 9.76 21.43 6.56
C GLU A 158 9.32 19.96 6.41
N TYR A 159 8.06 19.66 6.74
CA TYR A 159 7.49 18.32 6.69
C TYR A 159 5.99 18.38 6.39
N SER A 160 5.51 17.64 5.38
CA SER A 160 4.06 17.45 5.20
C SER A 160 3.58 16.33 6.13
N SER A 161 2.64 16.66 7.01
CA SER A 161 2.20 15.79 8.12
C SER A 161 1.76 14.38 7.71
N VAL A 162 1.99 13.45 8.66
CA VAL A 162 1.61 12.02 8.75
C VAL A 162 0.10 11.79 8.67
#